data_AF-A0A834Y857-F1
#
_entry.id   AF-A0A834Y857-F1
#
_cell.length_a   1.000
_cell.length_b   1.000
_cell.length_c   1.000
_cell.angle_alpha   90.00
_cell.angle_beta   90.00
_cell.angle_gamma   90.00
#
_symmetry.space_group_name_H-M   'P 1'
#
loop_
_entity.id
_entity.type
_entity.pdbx_description
1 polymer ?
#
loop_
_entity_poly.entity_id
_entity_poly.type
_entity_poly.pdbx_seq_one_letter_code
_entity_poly.pdbx_strand_id
1 'polypeptide(L)'
;MHILHYNIKTLPINKRNMKGEELHGLDIEELQKLEKSLGAGLSRLAETKGERIVEEITSLQRKGAQLVEENEQMRQQMVEMSKRQKHVVADSENMVYEEGQSSNSVTNVCHFVSPSRDDDSSDTSLRLETVNQLVKQAYTGTLKAVFVSLNVRNKEGDYQ
;
A
#
# COMPACT_ATOMS: atom_id res chain seq x y z
N MET A 1 2.03 52.72 17.52
CA MET A 1 2.95 52.35 18.63
C MET A 1 2.23 51.63 19.77
N HIS A 2 1.16 52.16 20.37
CA HIS A 2 0.46 51.53 21.52
C HIS A 2 -0.10 50.12 21.26
N ILE A 3 -0.77 49.88 20.14
CA ILE A 3 -1.35 48.56 19.80
C ILE A 3 -0.25 47.50 19.65
N LEU A 4 0.87 47.86 19.02
CA LEU A 4 2.01 46.96 18.85
C LEU A 4 2.67 46.62 20.19
N HIS A 5 2.85 47.61 21.08
CA HIS A 5 3.40 47.40 22.41
C HIS A 5 2.50 46.49 23.28
N TYR A 6 1.19 46.64 23.17
CA TYR A 6 0.21 45.78 23.85
C TYR A 6 0.27 44.34 23.33
N ASN A 7 0.33 44.15 22.01
CA ASN A 7 0.43 42.83 21.39
C ASN A 7 1.73 42.11 21.77
N ILE A 8 2.86 42.82 21.85
CA ILE A 8 4.16 42.24 22.27
C ILE A 8 4.10 41.72 23.70
N LYS A 9 3.41 42.42 24.61
CA LYS A 9 3.29 42.01 26.02
C LYS A 9 2.28 40.88 26.24
N THR A 10 1.22 40.82 25.44
CA THR A 10 0.07 39.92 25.67
C THR A 10 0.12 38.62 24.87
N LEU A 11 0.76 38.59 23.70
CA LEU A 11 0.85 37.39 22.85
C LEU A 11 1.54 36.18 23.53
N PRO A 12 2.64 36.33 24.29
CA PRO A 12 3.27 35.22 24.98
C PRO A 12 2.40 34.65 26.12
N ILE A 13 1.67 35.51 26.82
CA ILE A 13 0.73 35.13 27.86
C ILE A 13 -0.43 34.36 27.23
N ASN A 14 -1.01 34.88 26.15
CA ASN A 14 -2.12 34.23 25.45
C ASN A 14 -1.75 32.81 24.97
N LYS A 15 -0.54 32.61 24.42
CA LYS A 15 -0.07 31.27 24.02
C LYS A 15 0.02 30.27 25.18
N ARG A 16 0.36 30.74 26.38
CA ARG A 16 0.43 29.91 27.60
C ARG A 16 -0.98 29.64 28.15
N ASN A 17 -1.85 30.65 28.15
CA ASN A 17 -3.25 30.49 28.50
C ASN A 17 -3.94 29.46 27.60
N MET A 18 -3.69 29.48 26.28
CA MET A 18 -4.19 28.49 25.32
C MET A 18 -3.72 27.05 25.62
N LYS A 19 -2.64 26.89 26.40
CA LYS A 19 -2.15 25.58 26.89
C LYS A 19 -2.69 25.21 28.28
N GLY A 20 -3.48 26.08 28.90
CA GLY A 20 -3.98 25.92 30.27
C GLY A 20 -3.01 26.42 31.35
N GLU A 21 -1.99 27.19 30.99
CA GLU A 21 -1.01 27.76 31.92
C GLU A 21 -1.44 29.17 32.36
N GLU A 22 -1.11 29.59 33.60
CA GLU A 22 -1.31 30.96 34.11
C GLU A 22 -2.73 31.56 34.00
N LEU A 23 -3.77 30.72 34.17
CA LEU A 23 -5.18 31.13 34.06
C LEU A 23 -5.72 32.00 35.23
N HIS A 24 -4.99 32.11 36.33
CA HIS A 24 -5.44 32.76 37.57
C HIS A 24 -5.71 34.27 37.45
N GLY A 25 -5.25 34.90 36.36
CA GLY A 25 -5.48 36.32 36.07
C GLY A 25 -6.64 36.59 35.10
N LEU A 26 -7.32 35.55 34.61
CA LEU A 26 -8.44 35.69 33.69
C LEU A 26 -9.77 35.68 34.44
N ASP A 27 -10.71 36.50 34.00
CA ASP A 27 -12.09 36.41 34.46
C ASP A 27 -12.86 35.27 33.77
N ILE A 28 -14.10 35.02 34.23
CA ILE A 28 -14.96 33.95 33.71
C ILE A 28 -15.28 34.16 32.22
N GLU A 29 -15.46 35.41 31.77
CA GLU A 29 -15.79 35.71 30.37
C GLU A 29 -14.59 35.45 29.46
N GLU A 30 -13.39 35.85 29.89
CA GLU A 30 -12.12 35.60 29.22
C GLU A 30 -11.82 34.10 29.13
N LEU A 31 -12.07 33.33 30.21
CA LEU A 31 -11.96 31.88 30.21
C LEU A 31 -12.94 31.22 29.24
N GLN A 32 -14.21 31.64 29.23
CA GLN A 32 -15.19 31.13 28.27
C GLN A 32 -14.81 31.45 26.82
N LYS A 33 -14.24 32.63 26.57
CA LYS A 33 -13.75 33.01 25.24
C LYS A 33 -12.56 32.15 24.81
N LEU A 34 -11.65 31.86 25.75
CA LEU A 34 -10.51 30.97 25.53
C LEU A 34 -10.98 29.56 25.15
N GLU A 35 -11.91 28.99 25.93
CA GLU A 35 -12.50 27.67 25.67
C GLU A 35 -13.20 27.60 24.31
N LYS A 36 -14.02 28.61 23.98
CA LYS A 36 -14.69 28.69 22.67
C LYS A 36 -13.69 28.75 21.51
N SER A 37 -12.63 29.56 21.65
CA SER A 37 -11.58 29.67 20.64
C SER A 37 -10.82 28.35 20.46
N LEU A 38 -10.49 27.68 21.58
CA LEU A 38 -9.81 26.39 21.56
C LEU A 38 -10.70 25.30 20.94
N GLY A 39 -11.96 25.20 21.37
CA GLY A 39 -12.93 24.27 20.82
C GLY A 39 -13.14 24.47 19.32
N ALA A 40 -13.31 25.71 18.87
CA ALA A 40 -13.44 26.01 17.45
C ALA A 40 -12.15 25.68 16.66
N GLY A 41 -10.98 25.93 17.23
CA GLY A 41 -9.69 25.56 16.63
C GLY A 41 -9.51 24.05 16.49
N LEU A 42 -9.90 23.30 17.52
CA LEU A 42 -9.86 21.84 17.52
C LEU A 42 -10.85 21.24 16.53
N SER A 43 -12.08 21.76 16.45
CA SER A 43 -13.08 21.32 15.44
C SER A 43 -12.53 21.46 14.03
N ARG A 44 -12.03 22.66 13.67
CA ARG A 44 -11.42 22.90 12.36
C ARG A 44 -10.24 21.98 12.09
N LEU A 45 -9.37 21.76 13.09
CA LEU A 45 -8.23 20.86 12.94
C LEU A 45 -8.68 19.42 12.70
N ALA A 46 -9.71 18.95 13.40
CA ALA A 46 -10.27 17.62 13.24
C ALA A 46 -10.91 17.46 11.85
N GLU A 47 -11.70 18.43 11.41
CA GLU A 47 -12.31 18.49 10.07
C GLU A 47 -11.24 18.41 8.98
N THR A 48 -10.25 19.32 8.99
CA THR A 48 -9.17 19.34 8.00
C THR A 48 -8.34 18.06 7.98
N LYS A 49 -8.05 17.48 9.16
CA LYS A 49 -7.36 16.18 9.24
C LYS A 49 -8.23 15.05 8.68
N GLY A 50 -9.52 15.04 8.98
CA GLY A 50 -10.48 14.07 8.47
C GLY A 50 -10.59 14.11 6.95
N GLU A 51 -10.75 15.31 6.38
CA GLU A 51 -10.80 15.54 4.93
C GLU A 51 -9.55 14.98 4.24
N ARG A 52 -8.36 15.33 4.74
CA ARG A 52 -7.09 14.82 4.19
C ARG A 52 -7.00 13.30 4.23
N ILE A 53 -7.42 12.66 5.32
CA ILE A 53 -7.40 11.20 5.45
C ILE A 53 -8.35 10.57 4.42
N VAL A 54 -9.57 11.11 4.26
CA VAL A 54 -10.55 10.62 3.28
C VAL A 54 -10.02 10.76 1.85
N GLU A 55 -9.41 11.89 1.53
CA GLU A 55 -8.79 12.13 0.22
C GLU A 55 -7.67 11.10 -0.07
N GLU A 56 -6.82 10.83 0.91
CA GLU A 56 -5.72 9.87 0.78
C GLU A 56 -6.24 8.44 0.60
N ILE A 57 -7.23 8.01 1.41
CA ILE A 57 -7.89 6.71 1.28
C ILE A 57 -8.49 6.58 -0.13
N THR A 58 -9.23 7.58 -0.59
CA THR A 58 -9.89 7.55 -1.90
C THR A 58 -8.87 7.48 -3.04
N SER A 59 -7.77 8.22 -2.92
CA SER A 59 -6.67 8.20 -3.88
C SER A 59 -6.01 6.83 -3.96
N LEU A 60 -5.72 6.21 -2.80
CA LEU A 60 -5.12 4.87 -2.73
C LEU A 60 -6.06 3.78 -3.24
N GLN A 61 -7.36 3.85 -2.92
CA GLN A 61 -8.37 2.92 -3.44
C GLN A 61 -8.44 2.98 -4.96
N ARG A 62 -8.43 4.18 -5.55
CA ARG A 62 -8.41 4.36 -7.01
C ARG A 62 -7.16 3.75 -7.64
N LYS A 63 -5.98 4.04 -7.09
CA LYS A 63 -4.71 3.45 -7.55
C LYS A 63 -4.72 1.93 -7.44
N GLY A 64 -5.26 1.39 -6.34
CA GLY A 64 -5.41 -0.05 -6.14
C GLY A 64 -6.29 -0.69 -7.22
N ALA A 65 -7.43 -0.07 -7.56
CA ALA A 65 -8.32 -0.55 -8.61
C ALA A 65 -7.64 -0.54 -9.99
N GLN A 66 -6.93 0.54 -10.33
CA GLN A 66 -6.17 0.64 -11.58
C GLN A 66 -5.11 -0.45 -11.70
N LEU A 67 -4.35 -0.70 -10.62
CA LEU A 67 -3.32 -1.74 -10.62
C LEU A 67 -3.91 -3.15 -10.78
N VAL A 68 -5.08 -3.40 -10.18
CA VAL A 68 -5.77 -4.69 -10.34
C VAL A 68 -6.19 -4.89 -11.81
N GLU A 69 -6.76 -3.85 -12.43
CA GLU A 69 -7.16 -3.89 -13.84
C GLU A 69 -5.95 -4.10 -14.77
N GLU A 70 -4.88 -3.32 -14.60
CA GLU A 70 -3.65 -3.45 -15.39
C GLU A 70 -3.01 -4.84 -15.23
N ASN A 71 -2.98 -5.38 -14.01
CA ASN A 71 -2.46 -6.71 -13.74
C ASN A 71 -3.29 -7.80 -14.43
N GLU A 72 -4.62 -7.66 -14.41
CA GLU A 72 -5.51 -8.58 -15.11
C GLU A 72 -5.30 -8.52 -16.63
N GLN A 73 -5.17 -7.32 -17.20
CA GLN A 73 -4.89 -7.15 -18.63
C GLN A 73 -3.55 -7.78 -19.02
N MET A 74 -2.48 -7.57 -18.25
CA MET A 74 -1.19 -8.22 -18.48
C MET A 74 -1.29 -9.75 -18.41
N ARG A 75 -2.02 -10.28 -17.41
CA ARG A 75 -2.24 -11.73 -17.28
C ARG A 75 -2.97 -12.30 -18.50
N GLN A 76 -3.98 -11.59 -19.02
CA GLN A 76 -4.69 -11.99 -20.24
C GLN A 76 -3.74 -11.98 -21.46
N GLN A 77 -2.95 -10.92 -21.64
CA GLN A 77 -1.96 -10.84 -22.73
C GLN A 77 -0.93 -11.97 -22.67
N MET A 78 -0.42 -12.33 -21.48
CA MET A 78 0.52 -13.45 -21.31
C MET A 78 -0.10 -14.78 -21.73
N VAL A 79 -1.38 -15.01 -21.42
CA VAL A 79 -2.10 -16.22 -21.84
C VAL A 79 -2.27 -16.25 -23.36
N GLU A 80 -2.61 -15.12 -23.98
CA GLU A 80 -2.75 -15.02 -25.44
C GLU A 80 -1.42 -15.25 -26.17
N MET A 81 -0.33 -14.62 -25.71
CA MET A 81 1.01 -14.83 -26.25
C MET A 81 1.46 -16.28 -26.14
N SER A 82 1.21 -16.92 -24.98
CA SER A 82 1.51 -18.33 -24.75
C SER A 82 0.70 -19.26 -25.68
N LYS A 83 -0.55 -18.91 -26.01
CA LYS A 83 -1.35 -19.65 -27.00
C LYS A 83 -0.80 -19.48 -28.41
N ARG A 84 -0.35 -18.28 -28.79
CA ARG A 84 0.23 -18.00 -30.11
C ARG A 84 1.55 -18.74 -30.32
N GLN A 85 2.40 -18.82 -29.29
CA GLN A 85 3.69 -19.54 -29.37
C GLN A 85 3.52 -21.05 -29.53
N LYS A 86 2.47 -21.65 -28.97
CA LYS A 86 2.12 -23.07 -29.19
C LYS A 86 1.65 -23.37 -30.62
N HIS A 87 1.13 -22.38 -31.35
CA HIS A 87 0.67 -22.57 -32.73
C HIS A 87 1.81 -22.46 -33.77
N VAL A 88 2.96 -21.89 -33.40
CA VAL A 88 4.14 -21.79 -34.28
C VAL A 88 4.97 -23.08 -34.26
N VAL A 89 4.94 -23.85 -33.16
CA VAL A 89 5.70 -25.11 -33.05
C VAL A 89 5.00 -26.29 -33.74
N ALA A 90 3.66 -26.24 -33.90
CA ALA A 90 2.91 -27.32 -34.52
C ALA A 90 2.99 -27.36 -36.07
N ASP A 91 3.50 -26.29 -36.72
CA ASP A 91 3.56 -26.18 -38.19
C ASP A 91 4.99 -26.36 -38.75
N SER A 92 5.95 -26.72 -37.90
CA SER A 92 7.37 -26.89 -38.27
C SER A 92 7.92 -28.27 -37.89
N GLU A 93 7.12 -29.33 -38.08
CA GLU A 93 7.58 -30.72 -38.04
C GLU A 93 7.45 -31.37 -39.43
N ASN A 94 8.18 -30.86 -40.43
CA ASN A 94 8.54 -31.67 -41.59
C ASN A 94 9.72 -31.08 -42.38
N MET A 95 10.95 -31.48 -42.07
CA MET A 95 11.96 -31.88 -43.06
C MET A 95 13.26 -32.23 -42.33
N VAL A 96 13.72 -33.43 -42.66
CA VAL A 96 14.85 -34.12 -42.07
C VAL A 96 16.11 -33.89 -42.93
N TYR A 97 17.29 -34.18 -42.34
CA TYR A 97 18.66 -34.37 -42.89
C TYR A 97 19.33 -33.10 -43.49
N GLU A 98 20.62 -32.79 -43.34
CA GLU A 98 21.85 -33.55 -43.10
C GLU A 98 22.95 -32.65 -42.51
N GLU A 99 23.97 -33.30 -41.96
CA GLU A 99 25.29 -32.82 -41.52
C GLU A 99 26.07 -32.07 -42.63
N GLY A 100 26.75 -30.95 -42.29
CA GLY A 100 27.50 -30.15 -43.27
C GLY A 100 28.43 -29.10 -42.66
N GLN A 101 29.72 -29.43 -42.63
CA GLN A 101 30.87 -28.71 -42.08
C GLN A 101 31.15 -27.29 -42.64
N SER A 102 31.97 -26.51 -41.89
CA SER A 102 32.93 -25.47 -42.35
C SER A 102 32.37 -24.04 -42.58
N SER A 103 33.00 -22.89 -42.28
CA SER A 103 34.26 -22.48 -41.62
C SER A 103 34.22 -20.98 -41.25
N ASN A 104 34.63 -20.69 -40.01
CA ASN A 104 35.45 -19.60 -39.43
C ASN A 104 35.81 -18.36 -40.30
N SER A 105 35.61 -17.14 -39.75
CA SER A 105 36.45 -15.96 -40.08
C SER A 105 36.60 -14.96 -38.91
N VAL A 106 37.76 -15.07 -38.24
CA VAL A 106 38.74 -14.04 -37.85
C VAL A 106 38.33 -12.80 -37.02
N THR A 107 38.66 -12.91 -35.71
CA THR A 107 39.21 -11.90 -34.74
C THR A 107 38.49 -10.59 -34.47
N ASN A 108 37.91 -10.51 -33.26
CA ASN A 108 38.33 -9.49 -32.29
C ASN A 108 38.31 -10.11 -30.88
N VAL A 109 39.50 -10.35 -30.31
CA VAL A 109 39.67 -10.77 -28.92
C VAL A 109 39.78 -9.52 -28.06
N CYS A 110 38.85 -9.33 -27.14
CA CYS A 110 39.20 -8.75 -25.86
C CYS A 110 38.37 -9.40 -24.75
N HIS A 111 39.12 -10.05 -23.84
CA HIS A 111 38.66 -10.78 -22.67
C HIS A 111 37.60 -10.03 -21.86
N PHE A 112 36.46 -10.68 -21.65
CA PHE A 112 35.82 -10.61 -20.34
C PHE A 112 35.68 -12.03 -19.83
N VAL A 113 36.39 -12.25 -18.72
CA VAL A 113 36.42 -13.46 -17.93
C VAL A 113 34.99 -13.87 -17.59
N SER A 114 34.57 -15.05 -17.99
CA SER A 114 33.34 -15.65 -17.48
C SER A 114 33.59 -16.13 -16.04
N PRO A 115 32.68 -15.81 -15.10
CA PRO A 115 32.21 -16.79 -14.15
C PRO A 115 30.80 -17.21 -14.56
N SER A 116 30.66 -18.52 -14.71
CA SER A 116 29.45 -19.31 -14.49
C SER A 116 28.11 -18.73 -14.97
N ARG A 117 27.54 -19.45 -15.95
CA ARG A 117 26.13 -19.85 -15.89
C ARG A 117 25.72 -20.01 -14.42
N ASP A 118 24.79 -19.18 -13.97
CA ASP A 118 23.66 -19.66 -13.20
C ASP A 118 22.46 -18.80 -13.57
N ASP A 119 21.49 -19.53 -14.09
CA ASP A 119 20.18 -19.14 -14.58
C ASP A 119 19.30 -18.77 -13.38
N ASP A 120 19.31 -17.51 -12.94
CA ASP A 120 18.56 -17.05 -11.76
C ASP A 120 17.13 -16.58 -12.12
N SER A 121 16.50 -17.23 -13.11
CA SER A 121 15.15 -16.93 -13.58
C SER A 121 14.02 -17.59 -12.75
N SER A 122 14.30 -18.10 -11.54
CA SER A 122 13.34 -18.99 -10.84
C SER A 122 12.74 -18.46 -9.52
N ASP A 123 13.10 -17.27 -9.04
CA ASP A 123 12.73 -16.88 -7.67
C ASP A 123 11.36 -16.14 -7.53
N THR A 124 10.68 -15.84 -8.64
CA THR A 124 9.35 -15.19 -8.59
C THR A 124 8.19 -16.17 -8.42
N SER A 125 8.27 -17.36 -9.02
CA SER A 125 7.20 -18.38 -8.95
C SER A 125 7.03 -18.94 -7.52
N LEU A 126 8.15 -19.21 -6.83
CA LEU A 126 8.11 -19.73 -5.46
C LEU A 126 7.52 -18.72 -4.47
N ARG A 127 7.77 -17.42 -4.67
CA ARG A 127 7.21 -16.35 -3.81
C ARG A 127 5.70 -16.20 -3.98
N LEU A 128 5.19 -16.27 -5.21
CA LEU A 128 3.75 -16.23 -5.48
C LEU A 128 3.02 -17.45 -4.89
N GLU A 129 3.61 -18.64 -4.97
CA GLU A 129 3.06 -19.84 -4.33
C GLU A 129 3.04 -19.71 -2.81
N THR A 130 4.12 -19.17 -2.22
CA THR A 130 4.20 -18.90 -0.78
C THR A 130 3.15 -17.88 -0.31
N VAL A 131 2.97 -16.77 -1.05
CA VAL A 131 1.94 -15.76 -0.73
C VAL A 131 0.53 -16.34 -0.83
N ASN A 132 0.24 -17.10 -1.89
CA ASN A 132 -1.07 -17.76 -2.04
C ASN A 132 -1.34 -18.75 -0.91
N GLN A 133 -0.32 -19.48 -0.45
CA GLN A 133 -0.44 -20.38 0.69
C GLN A 133 -0.72 -19.62 1.99
N LEU A 134 -0.04 -18.49 2.22
CA LEU A 134 -0.21 -17.66 3.41
C LEU A 134 -1.59 -16.98 3.45
N VAL A 135 -2.07 -16.54 2.28
CA VAL A 135 -3.43 -16.00 2.11
C VAL A 135 -4.50 -17.07 2.40
N LYS A 136 -4.33 -18.30 1.89
CA LYS A 136 -5.22 -19.44 2.21
C LYS A 136 -5.22 -19.76 3.71
N GLN A 137 -4.07 -19.70 4.37
CA GLN A 137 -3.96 -19.88 5.83
C GLN A 137 -4.69 -18.76 6.59
N ALA A 138 -4.56 -17.51 6.17
CA ALA A 138 -5.24 -16.37 6.80
C ALA A 138 -6.78 -16.47 6.69
N TYR A 139 -7.30 -16.83 5.51
CA TYR A 139 -8.74 -17.00 5.31
C TYR A 139 -9.31 -18.17 6.11
N THR A 140 -8.62 -19.31 6.13
CA THR A 140 -9.06 -20.49 6.93
C THR A 140 -9.02 -20.21 8.43
N GLY A 141 -8.00 -19.49 8.92
CA GLY A 141 -7.92 -19.05 10.31
C GLY A 141 -9.05 -18.10 10.70
N THR A 142 -9.34 -17.11 9.85
CA THR A 142 -10.42 -16.13 10.07
C THR A 142 -11.79 -16.80 10.08
N LEU A 143 -12.07 -17.71 9.13
CA LEU A 143 -13.33 -18.45 9.08
C LEU A 143 -13.49 -19.39 10.30
N LYS A 144 -12.42 -20.03 10.77
CA LYS A 144 -12.44 -20.84 12.00
C LYS A 144 -12.71 -19.97 13.24
N ALA A 145 -12.08 -18.81 13.35
CA ALA A 145 -12.29 -17.90 14.47
C ALA A 145 -13.72 -17.33 14.49
N VAL A 146 -14.27 -16.97 13.32
CA VAL A 146 -15.66 -16.53 13.17
C VAL A 146 -16.63 -17.66 13.51
N PHE A 147 -16.38 -18.89 13.05
CA PHE A 147 -17.21 -20.05 13.38
C PHE A 147 -17.20 -20.37 14.88
N VAL A 148 -16.03 -20.35 15.52
CA VAL A 148 -15.92 -20.52 16.98
C VAL A 148 -16.66 -19.40 17.71
N SER A 149 -16.50 -18.15 17.27
CA SER A 149 -17.17 -16.99 17.89
C SER A 149 -18.70 -17.03 17.72
N LEU A 150 -19.21 -17.54 16.61
CA LEU A 150 -20.64 -17.75 16.37
C LEU A 150 -21.17 -18.94 17.18
N ASN A 151 -20.41 -20.03 17.29
CA ASN A 151 -20.79 -21.19 18.11
C ASN A 151 -20.75 -20.90 19.62
N VAL A 152 -19.81 -20.07 20.09
CA VAL A 152 -19.76 -19.61 21.49
C VAL A 152 -20.95 -18.70 21.78
N ARG A 153 -21.30 -17.79 20.86
CA ARG A 153 -22.47 -16.90 21.00
C ARG A 153 -23.80 -17.65 21.02
N ASN A 154 -23.91 -18.78 20.33
CA ASN A 154 -25.10 -19.65 20.37
C ASN A 154 -25.22 -20.48 21.66
N LYS A 155 -24.21 -20.48 22.54
CA LYS A 155 -24.27 -21.19 23.85
C LYS A 155 -24.53 -20.26 25.03
N GLU A 156 -24.44 -18.94 24.84
CA GLU A 156 -24.75 -17.94 25.88
C GLU A 156 -26.19 -17.41 25.81
N GLY A 157 -27.00 -17.87 24.85
CA GLY A 157 -28.39 -17.46 24.66
C GLY A 157 -29.46 -18.35 25.28
N ASP A 158 -29.11 -19.39 26.04
CA ASP A 158 -30.07 -20.37 26.57
C ASP A 158 -30.03 -20.51 28.11
N TYR A 159 -29.87 -19.38 28.79
CA TYR A 159 -30.25 -19.23 30.20
C TYR A 159 -31.34 -18.17 30.31
N GLN A 160 -32.55 -18.56 29.94
CA GLN A 160 -33.79 -18.05 30.51
C GLN A 160 -34.54 -19.20 31.17
#